data_AF-A9EA74-F1
#
_entry.id   AF-A9EA74-F1
#
_cell.length_a   1.000
_cell.length_b   1.000
_cell.length_c   1.000
_cell.angle_alpha   90.00
_cell.angle_beta   90.00
_cell.angle_gamma   90.00
#
_symmetry.space_group_name_H-M   'P 1'
#
loop_
_entity.id
_entity.type
_entity.pdbx_description
1 polymer ?
#
loop_
_entity_poly.entity_id
_entity_poly.type
_entity_poly.pdbx_seq_one_letter_code
_entity_poly.pdbx_strand_id
1 'polypeptide(L)'
;MLKPNSTSESSFTREEETKLKVTRSKGVSIELMLEIKQELENMLLFAMRNGKIINTQVNPLIESNNLDKLIQAHNILVENIKPATPKSVKYLKTLYNKKRGTKLISTLPVIRNLIFLALVFLILFIGTSVSDKVDIKSLSKGILDNQGESLFYNLLFLCSMSGIGVVFYLLKKISLSIKNGALVPEQSIYYVAIIILGIIAGLMLSEIIYFDSSDRSSIFNKCILALVGGFSSDAIFSILKGIVDKIKTILTVKKF
;
A
#
# COMPACT_ATOMS: atom_id res chain seq x y z
N MET A 1 41.33 77.38 2.12
CA MET A 1 40.55 77.90 3.26
C MET A 1 40.10 76.74 4.14
N LEU A 2 40.52 76.75 5.42
CA LEU A 2 39.87 76.31 6.67
C LEU A 2 39.35 74.85 6.86
N LYS A 3 39.88 74.16 7.89
CA LYS A 3 39.29 73.04 8.67
C LYS A 3 38.51 73.61 9.88
N PRO A 4 37.45 72.96 10.43
CA PRO A 4 37.53 72.01 11.58
C PRO A 4 36.46 70.85 11.59
N ASN A 5 36.67 69.67 12.22
CA ASN A 5 36.16 69.14 13.53
C ASN A 5 34.60 69.10 13.68
N SER A 6 33.84 68.10 14.17
CA SER A 6 33.98 67.07 15.24
C SER A 6 32.77 66.09 15.31
N THR A 7 33.00 64.86 15.78
CA THR A 7 32.23 63.93 16.67
C THR A 7 30.68 63.93 16.75
N SER A 8 30.04 62.74 16.62
CA SER A 8 29.10 62.17 17.63
C SER A 8 28.58 60.77 17.25
N GLU A 9 28.61 59.86 18.22
CA GLU A 9 28.04 58.51 18.25
C GLU A 9 26.52 58.48 17.99
N SER A 10 26.01 57.42 17.36
CA SER A 10 24.72 56.84 17.75
C SER A 10 24.65 55.36 17.38
N SER A 11 24.71 54.55 18.43
CA SER A 11 24.16 53.21 18.60
C SER A 11 22.82 52.94 17.87
N PHE A 12 22.49 51.65 17.75
CA PHE A 12 21.35 50.99 17.05
C PHE A 12 21.78 50.42 15.70
N THR A 13 21.79 49.11 15.45
CA THR A 13 21.16 47.99 16.16
C THR A 13 21.93 46.72 15.79
N ARG A 14 22.71 46.22 16.75
CA ARG A 14 23.39 44.92 16.71
C ARG A 14 22.42 43.76 17.08
N GLU A 15 21.12 44.01 17.01
CA GLU A 15 20.05 43.12 17.47
C GLU A 15 19.42 42.28 16.34
N GLU A 16 19.60 42.64 15.06
CA GLU A 16 18.98 41.87 13.97
C GLU A 16 19.84 40.70 13.47
N GLU A 17 21.17 40.76 13.59
CA GLU A 17 22.03 39.61 13.25
C GLU A 17 21.99 38.49 14.30
N THR A 18 21.43 38.75 15.49
CA THR A 18 21.35 37.79 16.59
C THR A 18 20.14 36.85 16.52
N LYS A 19 19.24 37.02 15.54
CA LYS A 19 18.10 36.09 15.32
C LYS A 19 18.42 34.91 14.39
N LEU A 20 19.60 34.91 13.75
CA LEU A 20 20.02 33.85 12.81
C LEU A 20 21.14 32.95 13.35
N LYS A 21 21.49 33.05 14.63
CA LYS A 21 22.31 32.03 15.31
C LYS A 21 21.40 30.93 15.85
N VAL A 22 21.06 30.01 14.94
CA VAL A 22 20.57 28.67 15.23
C VAL A 22 21.39 28.09 16.40
N THR A 23 20.78 28.07 17.58
CA THR A 23 21.37 27.55 18.81
C THR A 23 21.58 26.04 18.68
N ARG A 24 22.70 25.63 18.07
CA ARG A 24 23.18 24.25 18.09
C ARG A 24 23.61 23.90 19.51
N SER A 25 22.66 23.38 20.28
CA SER A 25 22.98 22.60 21.49
C SER A 25 23.32 21.18 21.04
N LYS A 26 24.60 20.80 21.15
CA LYS A 26 25.11 19.42 20.97
C LYS A 26 24.54 18.65 19.77
N GLY A 27 25.06 18.95 18.57
CA GLY A 27 24.98 18.07 17.38
C GLY A 27 23.61 17.88 16.72
N VAL A 28 22.51 18.24 17.36
CA VAL A 28 21.13 17.96 16.89
C VAL A 28 20.42 19.27 16.59
N SER A 29 19.71 19.34 15.46
CA SER A 29 18.91 20.52 15.13
C SER A 29 17.70 20.63 16.08
N ILE A 30 17.40 21.85 16.54
CA ILE A 30 16.19 22.14 17.33
C ILE A 30 14.94 21.70 16.57
N GLU A 31 14.96 21.84 15.24
CA GLU A 31 13.93 21.40 14.32
C GLU A 31 13.63 19.89 14.42
N LEU A 32 14.66 19.04 14.51
CA LEU A 32 14.45 17.59 14.66
C LEU A 32 13.77 17.25 15.98
N MET A 33 14.16 17.90 17.08
CA MET A 33 13.54 17.66 18.39
C MET A 33 12.06 18.07 18.38
N LEU A 34 11.72 19.16 17.70
CA LEU A 34 10.34 19.60 17.52
C LEU A 34 9.53 18.60 16.68
N GLU A 35 10.10 18.09 15.58
CA GLU A 35 9.43 17.09 14.74
C GLU A 35 9.17 15.79 15.51
N ILE A 36 10.16 15.31 16.29
CA ILE A 36 9.99 14.11 17.13
C ILE A 36 8.89 14.32 18.16
N LYS A 37 8.86 15.47 18.86
CA LYS A 37 7.79 15.77 19.84
C LYS A 37 6.42 15.75 19.19
N GLN A 38 6.28 16.38 18.02
CA GLN A 38 5.02 16.38 17.27
C GLN A 38 4.62 14.96 16.85
N GLU A 39 5.58 14.10 16.50
CA GLU A 39 5.32 12.70 16.20
C GLU A 39 4.86 11.90 17.42
N LEU A 40 5.51 12.09 18.58
CA LEU A 40 5.13 11.47 19.86
C LEU A 40 3.69 11.83 20.24
N GLU A 41 3.31 13.10 20.12
CA GLU A 41 1.93 13.56 20.35
C GLU A 41 0.94 12.86 19.41
N ASN A 42 1.28 12.70 18.14
CA ASN A 42 0.43 12.01 17.17
C ASN A 42 0.22 10.55 17.54
N MET A 43 1.29 9.86 17.97
CA MET A 43 1.23 8.47 18.41
C MET A 43 0.42 8.31 19.69
N LEU A 44 0.57 9.22 20.65
CA LEU A 44 -0.18 9.24 21.89
C LEU A 44 -1.69 9.42 21.62
N LEU A 45 -2.05 10.43 20.83
CA LEU A 45 -3.44 10.67 20.42
C LEU A 45 -4.04 9.48 19.69
N PHE A 46 -3.25 8.80 18.84
CA PHE A 46 -3.70 7.59 18.16
C PHE A 46 -3.94 6.44 19.16
N ALA A 47 -3.02 6.20 20.09
CA ALA A 47 -3.17 5.17 21.11
C ALA A 47 -4.44 5.39 21.94
N MET A 48 -4.67 6.62 22.43
CA MET A 48 -5.86 6.98 23.20
C MET A 48 -7.16 6.75 22.39
N ARG A 49 -7.20 7.20 21.13
CA ARG A 49 -8.39 7.08 20.28
C ARG A 49 -8.73 5.64 19.90
N ASN A 50 -7.75 4.75 19.88
CA ASN A 50 -7.94 3.34 19.55
C ASN A 50 -8.01 2.44 20.80
N GLY A 51 -8.19 3.02 22.00
CA GLY A 51 -8.34 2.26 23.25
C GLY A 51 -7.09 1.48 23.66
N LYS A 52 -5.91 1.92 23.23
CA LYS A 52 -4.65 1.25 23.59
C LYS A 52 -4.13 1.73 24.93
N ILE A 53 -3.62 0.80 25.72
CA ILE A 53 -2.98 1.10 27.00
C ILE A 53 -1.69 1.89 26.71
N ILE A 54 -1.54 3.03 27.37
CA ILE A 54 -0.36 3.87 27.26
C ILE A 54 0.50 3.63 28.48
N ASN A 55 1.77 3.29 28.26
CA ASN A 55 2.73 3.23 29.35
C ASN A 55 2.94 4.66 29.90
N THR A 56 2.53 4.93 31.14
CA THR A 56 2.62 6.25 31.77
C THR A 56 4.05 6.74 31.97
N GLN A 57 5.05 5.85 31.84
CA GLN A 57 6.47 6.20 31.82
C GLN A 57 6.85 7.11 30.65
N VAL A 58 6.02 7.23 29.61
CA VAL A 58 6.31 8.10 28.45
C VAL A 58 6.11 9.59 28.73
N ASN A 59 5.23 9.98 29.66
CA ASN A 59 4.94 11.39 29.97
C ASN A 59 6.20 12.21 30.32
N PRO A 60 7.03 11.80 31.31
CA PRO A 60 8.24 12.55 31.66
C PRO A 60 9.31 12.51 30.55
N LEU A 61 9.23 11.53 29.63
CA LEU A 61 10.16 11.41 28.51
C LEU A 61 9.78 12.37 27.36
N ILE A 62 8.49 12.56 27.09
CA ILE A 62 7.96 13.46 26.05
C ILE A 62 8.23 14.94 26.40
N GLU A 63 8.11 15.30 27.68
CA GLU A 63 8.37 16.67 28.16
C GLU A 63 9.85 17.06 28.13
N SER A 64 10.75 16.07 28.04
CA SER A 64 12.18 16.33 28.09
C SER A 64 12.71 17.04 26.84
N ASN A 65 13.79 17.81 27.00
CA ASN A 65 14.54 18.44 25.90
C ASN A 65 15.81 17.65 25.54
N ASN A 66 15.88 16.39 25.95
CA ASN A 66 17.02 15.51 25.68
C ASN A 66 16.63 14.51 24.58
N LEU A 67 17.39 14.49 23.48
CA LEU A 67 17.13 13.60 22.34
C LEU A 67 17.06 12.11 22.77
N ASP A 68 17.94 11.65 23.65
CA ASP A 68 17.99 10.24 24.07
C ASP A 68 16.70 9.82 24.77
N LYS A 69 16.12 10.73 25.57
CA LYS A 69 14.84 10.51 26.25
C LYS A 69 13.67 10.53 25.26
N LEU A 70 13.71 11.41 24.26
CA LEU A 70 12.71 11.45 23.18
C LEU A 70 12.75 10.17 22.32
N ILE A 71 13.94 9.65 22.02
CA ILE A 71 14.12 8.37 21.31
C ILE A 71 13.56 7.21 22.15
N GLN A 72 13.81 7.19 23.46
CA GLN A 72 13.23 6.19 24.35
C GLN A 72 11.70 6.25 24.36
N ALA A 73 11.11 7.45 24.44
CA ALA A 73 9.66 7.63 24.31
C ALA A 73 9.14 7.12 22.97
N HIS A 74 9.85 7.41 21.88
CA HIS A 74 9.50 6.94 20.54
C HIS A 74 9.46 5.41 20.47
N ASN A 75 10.50 4.73 20.96
CA ASN A 75 10.57 3.27 20.96
C ASN A 75 9.41 2.63 21.75
N ILE A 76 9.08 3.18 22.93
CA ILE A 76 7.96 2.69 23.74
C ILE A 76 6.62 2.90 22.99
N LEU A 77 6.41 4.08 22.41
CA LEU A 77 5.17 4.38 21.69
C LEU A 77 5.03 3.55 20.42
N VAL A 78 6.12 3.29 19.68
CA VAL A 78 6.11 2.42 18.50
C VAL A 78 5.58 1.03 18.83
N GLU A 79 6.03 0.44 19.93
CA GLU A 79 5.52 -0.85 20.40
C GLU A 79 4.02 -0.77 20.75
N ASN A 80 3.60 0.27 21.46
CA ASN A 80 2.19 0.45 21.84
C ASN A 80 1.28 0.62 20.62
N ILE A 81 1.73 1.29 19.56
CA ILE A 81 0.88 1.55 18.39
C ILE A 81 0.82 0.39 17.39
N LYS A 82 1.60 -0.69 17.53
CA LYS A 82 1.55 -1.87 16.64
C LYS A 82 0.13 -2.43 16.45
N PRO A 83 -0.31 -2.72 15.21
CA PRO A 83 0.46 -2.80 13.96
C PRO A 83 0.61 -1.47 13.21
N ALA A 84 0.12 -0.34 13.75
CA ALA A 84 0.33 0.97 13.14
C ALA A 84 1.80 1.41 13.27
N THR A 85 2.22 2.30 12.39
CA THR A 85 3.56 2.90 12.37
C THR A 85 3.45 4.41 12.58
N PRO A 86 4.48 5.11 13.06
CA PRO A 86 4.43 6.57 13.23
C PRO A 86 4.04 7.28 11.92
N LYS A 87 4.57 6.78 10.81
CA LYS A 87 4.25 7.23 9.45
C LYS A 87 2.78 7.03 9.08
N SER A 88 2.21 5.85 9.35
CA SER A 88 0.78 5.59 9.06
C SER A 88 -0.14 6.44 9.94
N VAL A 89 0.25 6.69 11.19
CA VAL A 89 -0.47 7.59 12.10
C VAL A 89 -0.46 9.03 11.57
N LYS A 90 0.70 9.57 11.18
CA LYS A 90 0.84 10.91 10.57
C LYS A 90 -0.01 11.03 9.30
N TYR A 91 0.01 10.00 8.46
CA TYR A 91 -0.79 9.95 7.24
C TYR A 91 -2.29 9.96 7.54
N LEU A 92 -2.78 9.06 8.40
CA LEU A 92 -4.19 9.01 8.78
C LEU A 92 -4.66 10.30 9.44
N LYS A 93 -3.86 10.91 10.32
CA LYS A 93 -4.17 12.21 10.93
C LYS A 93 -4.38 13.29 9.86
N THR A 94 -3.52 13.32 8.84
CA THR A 94 -3.63 14.27 7.73
C THR A 94 -4.93 14.06 6.95
N LEU A 95 -5.35 12.81 6.74
CA LEU A 95 -6.61 12.49 6.06
C LEU A 95 -7.84 12.90 6.88
N TYR A 96 -7.84 12.67 8.19
CA TYR A 96 -8.93 13.08 9.08
C TYR A 96 -9.04 14.61 9.20
N ASN A 97 -7.91 15.32 9.32
CA ASN A 97 -7.90 16.77 9.48
C ASN A 97 -8.28 17.51 8.20
N LYS A 98 -8.00 16.94 7.01
CA LYS A 98 -8.22 17.64 5.73
C LYS A 98 -9.70 17.76 5.35
N LYS A 99 -10.61 16.91 5.84
CA LYS A 99 -12.04 16.93 5.47
C LYS A 99 -12.96 16.30 6.51
N ARG A 100 -13.30 17.04 7.56
CA ARG A 100 -14.24 16.61 8.64
C ARG A 100 -15.71 16.44 8.19
N GLY A 101 -16.03 16.48 6.89
CA GLY A 101 -17.40 16.42 6.36
C GLY A 101 -17.65 15.56 5.12
N THR A 102 -16.64 14.87 4.56
CA THR A 102 -16.83 14.01 3.37
C THR A 102 -16.59 12.54 3.70
N LYS A 103 -17.38 11.64 3.09
CA LYS A 103 -17.25 10.18 3.27
C LYS A 103 -15.77 9.75 3.11
N LEU A 104 -15.26 8.95 4.04
CA LEU A 104 -13.88 8.41 4.05
C LEU A 104 -13.46 7.80 2.70
N ILE A 105 -14.42 7.27 1.94
CA ILE A 105 -14.27 6.73 0.57
C ILE A 105 -13.73 7.78 -0.43
N SER A 106 -14.04 9.06 -0.25
CA SER A 106 -13.57 10.16 -1.11
C SER A 106 -12.17 10.67 -0.74
N THR A 107 -11.73 10.42 0.50
CA THR A 107 -10.47 10.93 1.05
C THR A 107 -9.28 10.06 0.66
N LEU A 108 -9.53 8.80 0.26
CA LEU A 108 -8.52 7.83 -0.16
C LEU A 108 -8.64 7.55 -1.66
N PRO A 109 -7.93 8.30 -2.53
CA PRO A 109 -8.08 8.21 -3.99
C PRO A 109 -7.81 6.80 -4.52
N VAL A 110 -6.89 6.08 -3.88
CA VAL A 110 -6.55 4.70 -4.22
C VAL A 110 -7.75 3.76 -4.06
N ILE A 111 -8.52 3.89 -2.97
CA ILE A 111 -9.69 3.04 -2.72
C ILE A 111 -10.77 3.32 -3.77
N ARG A 112 -10.99 4.59 -4.09
CA ARG A 112 -11.94 4.99 -5.13
C ARG A 112 -11.56 4.37 -6.48
N ASN A 113 -10.29 4.45 -6.85
CA ASN A 113 -9.81 3.89 -8.11
C ASN A 113 -9.95 2.36 -8.14
N LEU A 114 -9.70 1.67 -7.02
CA LEU A 114 -9.91 0.22 -6.91
C LEU A 114 -11.39 -0.17 -6.96
N ILE A 115 -12.29 0.58 -6.33
CA ILE A 115 -13.74 0.34 -6.44
C ILE A 115 -14.19 0.53 -7.89
N PHE A 116 -13.75 1.61 -8.54
CA PHE A 116 -14.07 1.86 -9.95
C PHE A 116 -13.55 0.71 -10.83
N LEU A 117 -12.31 0.27 -10.61
CA LEU A 117 -11.73 -0.84 -11.34
C LEU A 117 -12.47 -2.17 -11.09
N ALA A 118 -12.92 -2.42 -9.86
CA ALA A 118 -13.77 -3.58 -9.54
C ALA A 118 -15.07 -3.57 -10.36
N LEU A 119 -15.71 -2.41 -10.45
CA LEU A 119 -16.93 -2.23 -11.23
C LEU A 119 -16.66 -2.44 -12.72
N VAL A 120 -15.53 -1.95 -13.24
CA VAL A 120 -15.13 -2.19 -14.64
C VAL A 120 -14.97 -3.68 -14.91
N PHE A 121 -14.23 -4.41 -14.08
CA PHE A 121 -14.09 -5.87 -14.26
C PHE A 121 -15.42 -6.61 -14.12
N LEU A 122 -16.29 -6.17 -13.21
CA LEU A 122 -17.62 -6.76 -13.06
C LEU A 122 -18.47 -6.54 -14.32
N ILE A 123 -18.46 -5.33 -14.90
CA ILE A 123 -19.18 -5.02 -16.14
C ILE A 123 -18.62 -5.83 -17.29
N LEU A 124 -17.30 -5.94 -17.42
CA LEU A 124 -16.66 -6.76 -18.45
C LEU A 124 -17.02 -8.25 -18.29
N PHE A 125 -17.02 -8.76 -17.06
CA PHE A 125 -17.44 -10.13 -16.76
C PHE A 125 -18.90 -10.36 -17.19
N ILE A 126 -19.83 -9.48 -16.78
CA ILE A 126 -21.24 -9.60 -17.15
C ILE A 126 -21.41 -9.49 -18.67
N GLY A 127 -20.80 -8.48 -19.29
CA GLY A 127 -20.91 -8.24 -20.74
C GLY A 127 -20.35 -9.38 -21.58
N THR A 128 -19.23 -9.98 -21.17
CA THR A 128 -18.68 -11.17 -21.84
C THR A 128 -19.50 -12.42 -21.56
N SER A 129 -20.07 -12.57 -20.36
CA SER A 129 -20.89 -13.75 -20.01
C SER A 129 -22.22 -13.85 -20.78
N VAL A 130 -22.74 -12.72 -21.27
CA VAL A 130 -23.98 -12.66 -22.08
C VAL A 130 -23.70 -12.88 -23.57
N SER A 131 -22.43 -12.86 -24.00
CA SER A 131 -22.06 -13.03 -25.40
C SER A 131 -22.15 -14.50 -25.82
N ASP A 132 -22.77 -14.77 -26.98
CA ASP A 132 -22.80 -16.10 -27.61
C ASP A 132 -21.41 -16.64 -27.96
N LYS A 133 -20.38 -15.78 -27.91
CA LYS A 133 -18.97 -16.16 -28.12
C LYS A 133 -18.33 -16.81 -26.90
N VAL A 134 -18.91 -16.66 -25.71
CA VAL A 134 -18.46 -17.28 -24.46
C VAL A 134 -19.41 -18.42 -24.12
N ASP A 135 -19.13 -19.60 -24.66
CA ASP A 135 -19.87 -20.83 -24.36
C ASP A 135 -18.97 -21.92 -23.79
N ILE A 136 -19.58 -22.87 -23.11
CA ILE A 136 -19.00 -24.07 -22.50
C ILE A 136 -17.98 -24.72 -23.44
N LYS A 137 -18.37 -24.96 -24.70
CA LYS A 137 -17.53 -25.63 -25.71
C LYS A 137 -16.33 -24.81 -26.13
N SER A 138 -16.44 -23.49 -26.10
CA SER A 138 -15.35 -22.59 -26.50
C SER A 138 -14.36 -22.37 -25.36
N LEU A 139 -14.85 -22.32 -24.12
CA LEU A 139 -14.04 -22.06 -22.94
C LEU A 139 -13.24 -23.30 -22.52
N SER A 140 -13.78 -24.51 -22.76
CA SER A 140 -13.08 -25.77 -22.49
C SER A 140 -11.87 -25.99 -23.41
N LYS A 141 -11.95 -25.59 -24.69
CA LYS A 141 -10.85 -25.68 -25.68
C LYS A 141 -9.57 -24.96 -25.26
N GLY A 142 -9.69 -23.93 -24.39
CA GLY A 142 -8.53 -23.15 -23.95
C GLY A 142 -7.84 -22.39 -25.08
N ILE A 143 -6.65 -21.86 -24.82
CA ILE A 143 -5.95 -20.93 -25.72
C ILE A 143 -5.39 -21.58 -27.00
N LEU A 144 -5.05 -22.87 -26.96
CA LEU A 144 -4.41 -23.56 -28.08
C LEU A 144 -5.41 -24.09 -29.10
N ASP A 145 -6.59 -24.56 -28.66
CA ASP A 145 -7.60 -25.18 -29.53
C ASP A 145 -8.76 -24.24 -29.89
N ASN A 146 -8.75 -23.00 -29.39
CA ASN A 146 -9.74 -21.98 -29.70
C ASN A 146 -9.18 -20.94 -30.69
N GLN A 147 -10.05 -20.39 -31.55
CA GLN A 147 -9.63 -19.56 -32.67
C GLN A 147 -10.58 -18.37 -32.86
N GLY A 148 -10.05 -17.31 -33.49
CA GLY A 148 -10.82 -16.14 -33.90
C GLY A 148 -11.39 -15.34 -32.73
N GLU A 149 -12.57 -14.75 -32.93
CA GLU A 149 -13.21 -13.88 -31.94
C GLU A 149 -13.56 -14.61 -30.64
N SER A 150 -13.97 -15.88 -30.70
CA SER A 150 -14.30 -16.68 -29.52
C SER A 150 -13.14 -16.80 -28.53
N LEU A 151 -11.89 -16.85 -29.02
CA LEU A 151 -10.72 -16.85 -28.16
C LEU A 151 -10.59 -15.53 -27.39
N PHE A 152 -10.73 -14.40 -28.09
CA PHE A 152 -10.62 -13.08 -27.48
C PHE A 152 -11.67 -12.88 -26.37
N TYR A 153 -12.93 -13.24 -26.64
CA TYR A 153 -14.00 -13.13 -25.64
C TYR A 153 -13.77 -14.04 -24.43
N ASN A 154 -13.27 -15.27 -24.64
CA ASN A 154 -12.96 -16.18 -23.54
C ASN A 154 -11.79 -15.69 -22.67
N LEU A 155 -10.73 -15.16 -23.28
CA LEU A 155 -9.64 -14.54 -22.55
C LEU A 155 -10.11 -13.30 -21.79
N LEU A 156 -10.95 -12.47 -22.41
CA LEU A 156 -11.49 -11.27 -21.75
C LEU A 156 -12.39 -11.63 -20.58
N PHE A 157 -13.20 -12.69 -20.71
CA PHE A 157 -14.01 -13.26 -19.63
C PHE A 157 -13.15 -13.74 -18.46
N LEU A 158 -12.13 -14.57 -18.71
CA LEU A 158 -11.22 -15.07 -17.67
C LEU A 158 -10.37 -13.95 -17.06
N CYS A 159 -9.94 -12.97 -17.87
CA CYS A 159 -9.20 -11.79 -17.43
C CYS A 159 -10.05 -10.95 -16.48
N SER A 160 -11.32 -10.76 -16.79
CA SER A 160 -12.28 -10.06 -15.92
C SER A 160 -12.43 -10.79 -14.58
N MET A 161 -12.50 -12.13 -14.61
CA MET A 161 -12.64 -12.93 -13.40
C MET A 161 -11.40 -12.90 -12.51
N SER A 162 -10.22 -12.92 -13.13
CA SER A 162 -8.95 -12.71 -12.42
C SER A 162 -8.81 -11.28 -11.88
N GLY A 163 -9.23 -10.28 -12.66
CA GLY A 163 -9.29 -8.88 -12.26
C GLY A 163 -10.17 -8.66 -11.02
N ILE A 164 -11.34 -9.29 -10.96
CA ILE A 164 -12.20 -9.31 -9.76
C ILE A 164 -11.45 -9.91 -8.57
N GLY A 165 -10.79 -11.04 -8.76
CA GLY A 165 -10.01 -11.71 -7.70
C GLY A 165 -8.96 -10.80 -7.07
N VAL A 166 -8.11 -10.17 -7.90
CA VAL A 166 -7.03 -9.31 -7.39
C VAL A 166 -7.53 -8.02 -6.76
N VAL A 167 -8.57 -7.41 -7.32
CA VAL A 167 -9.16 -6.19 -6.76
C VAL A 167 -9.87 -6.50 -5.44
N PHE A 168 -10.53 -7.66 -5.31
CA PHE A 168 -11.12 -8.11 -4.05
C PHE A 168 -10.05 -8.31 -2.96
N TYR A 169 -8.92 -8.95 -3.30
CA TYR A 169 -7.78 -9.06 -2.40
C TYR A 169 -7.27 -7.69 -1.92
N LEU A 170 -7.04 -6.76 -2.85
CA LEU A 170 -6.54 -5.42 -2.53
C LEU A 170 -7.52 -4.62 -1.67
N LEU A 171 -8.81 -4.63 -2.01
CA LEU A 171 -9.83 -3.96 -1.21
C LEU A 171 -9.90 -4.51 0.22
N LYS A 172 -9.83 -5.85 0.38
CA LYS A 172 -9.77 -6.48 1.71
C LYS A 172 -8.51 -6.09 2.47
N LYS A 173 -7.34 -6.10 1.82
CA LYS A 173 -6.05 -5.71 2.40
C LYS A 173 -6.05 -4.26 2.87
N ILE A 174 -6.56 -3.36 2.04
CA ILE A 174 -6.63 -1.93 2.36
C ILE A 174 -7.65 -1.68 3.48
N SER A 175 -8.83 -2.32 3.43
CA SER A 175 -9.83 -2.22 4.49
C SER A 175 -9.26 -2.63 5.85
N LEU A 176 -8.52 -3.74 5.90
CA LEU A 176 -7.84 -4.19 7.11
C LEU A 176 -6.73 -3.22 7.55
N SER A 177 -5.98 -2.65 6.60
CA SER A 177 -4.94 -1.66 6.88
C SER A 177 -5.51 -0.36 7.47
N ILE A 178 -6.69 0.08 7.01
CA ILE A 178 -7.41 1.22 7.59
C ILE A 178 -7.89 0.88 8.99
N LYS A 179 -8.57 -0.27 9.16
CA LYS A 179 -9.09 -0.73 10.45
C LYS A 179 -7.98 -0.79 11.50
N ASN A 180 -6.79 -1.22 11.11
CA ASN A 180 -5.64 -1.38 11.99
C ASN A 180 -4.76 -0.12 12.12
N GLY A 181 -5.10 0.97 11.44
CA GLY A 181 -4.31 2.20 11.45
C GLY A 181 -2.94 2.10 10.77
N ALA A 182 -2.73 1.07 9.95
CA ALA A 182 -1.45 0.72 9.32
C ALA A 182 -1.35 1.18 7.85
N LEU A 183 -2.26 2.05 7.38
CA LEU A 183 -2.28 2.52 6.01
C LEU A 183 -1.12 3.51 5.73
N VAL A 184 -0.36 3.26 4.65
CA VAL A 184 0.81 4.05 4.26
C VAL A 184 0.67 4.51 2.79
N PRO A 185 0.93 5.78 2.43
CA PRO A 185 0.62 6.31 1.10
C PRO A 185 1.43 5.69 -0.06
N GLU A 186 2.66 5.25 0.19
CA GLU A 186 3.57 4.74 -0.84
C GLU A 186 3.11 3.41 -1.43
N GLN A 187 2.20 2.70 -0.76
CA GLN A 187 1.69 1.42 -1.25
C GLN A 187 0.87 1.56 -2.54
N SER A 188 0.44 2.77 -2.90
CA SER A 188 -0.32 3.05 -4.13
C SER A 188 0.40 2.63 -5.41
N ILE A 189 1.72 2.85 -5.50
CA ILE A 189 2.56 2.46 -6.65
C ILE A 189 2.61 0.92 -6.75
N TYR A 190 2.74 0.26 -5.60
CA TYR A 190 2.85 -1.20 -5.52
C TYR A 190 1.55 -1.92 -5.92
N TYR A 191 0.38 -1.30 -5.69
CA TYR A 191 -0.90 -1.93 -6.01
C TYR A 191 -1.12 -2.12 -7.51
N VAL A 192 -0.65 -1.22 -8.37
CA VAL A 192 -0.78 -1.39 -9.83
C VAL A 192 0.01 -2.62 -10.29
N ALA A 193 1.22 -2.81 -9.77
CA ALA A 193 2.02 -4.00 -10.05
C ALA A 193 1.30 -5.28 -9.60
N ILE A 194 0.72 -5.30 -8.39
CA ILE A 194 -0.06 -6.44 -7.90
C ILE A 194 -1.24 -6.75 -8.82
N ILE A 195 -1.98 -5.73 -9.28
CA ILE A 195 -3.14 -5.92 -10.18
C ILE A 195 -2.71 -6.65 -11.45
N ILE A 196 -1.67 -6.16 -12.12
CA ILE A 196 -1.16 -6.76 -13.35
C ILE A 196 -0.69 -8.20 -13.09
N LEU A 197 0.08 -8.40 -12.01
CA LEU A 197 0.59 -9.72 -11.66
C LEU A 197 -0.54 -10.71 -11.35
N GLY A 198 -1.58 -10.28 -10.64
CA GLY A 198 -2.74 -11.09 -10.33
C GLY A 198 -3.52 -11.51 -11.56
N ILE A 199 -3.76 -10.56 -12.50
CA ILE A 199 -4.45 -10.85 -13.76
C ILE A 199 -3.68 -11.91 -14.56
N ILE A 200 -2.36 -11.73 -14.71
CA ILE A 200 -1.51 -12.68 -15.42
C ILE A 200 -1.53 -14.05 -14.72
N ALA A 201 -1.38 -14.07 -13.39
CA ALA A 201 -1.36 -15.31 -12.61
C ALA A 201 -2.67 -16.08 -12.72
N GLY A 202 -3.82 -15.40 -12.65
CA GLY A 202 -5.13 -16.04 -12.79
C GLY A 202 -5.36 -16.56 -14.21
N LEU A 203 -5.02 -15.78 -15.24
CA LEU A 203 -5.11 -16.24 -16.64
C LEU A 203 -4.24 -17.47 -16.89
N MET A 204 -2.99 -17.44 -16.42
CA MET A 204 -2.09 -18.57 -16.53
C MET A 204 -2.65 -19.80 -15.80
N LEU A 205 -3.19 -19.63 -14.60
CA LEU A 205 -3.73 -20.75 -13.83
C LEU A 205 -4.95 -21.38 -14.50
N SER A 206 -5.85 -20.57 -15.07
CA SER A 206 -7.04 -21.06 -15.76
C SER A 206 -6.75 -21.74 -17.11
N GLU A 207 -5.62 -21.43 -17.75
CA GLU A 207 -5.27 -21.96 -19.07
C GLU A 207 -4.23 -23.09 -19.04
N ILE A 208 -3.27 -23.05 -18.12
CA ILE A 208 -2.22 -24.08 -18.01
C ILE A 208 -2.77 -25.38 -17.43
N ILE A 209 -3.74 -25.30 -16.50
CA ILE A 209 -4.30 -26.50 -15.89
C ILE A 209 -5.37 -27.07 -16.83
N TYR A 210 -4.99 -28.13 -17.54
CA TYR A 210 -5.88 -28.90 -18.39
C TYR A 210 -6.83 -29.75 -17.52
N PHE A 211 -8.13 -29.55 -17.69
CA PHE A 211 -9.18 -30.44 -17.17
C PHE A 211 -9.83 -31.14 -18.35
N ASP A 212 -10.10 -32.44 -18.19
CA ASP A 212 -10.74 -33.22 -19.24
C ASP A 212 -12.08 -32.57 -19.65
N SER A 213 -12.28 -32.46 -20.97
CA SER A 213 -13.01 -31.37 -21.62
C SER A 213 -14.50 -31.63 -21.82
N SER A 214 -15.05 -32.66 -21.18
CA SER A 214 -16.40 -33.17 -21.43
C SER A 214 -17.45 -32.76 -20.39
N ASP A 215 -17.07 -32.02 -19.34
CA ASP A 215 -17.93 -31.85 -18.17
C ASP A 215 -18.06 -30.39 -17.69
N ARG A 216 -19.25 -29.99 -17.20
CA ARG A 216 -19.51 -28.60 -16.69
C ARG A 216 -18.57 -28.22 -15.54
N SER A 217 -18.05 -29.22 -14.85
CA SER A 217 -17.03 -29.10 -13.81
C SER A 217 -15.76 -28.40 -14.32
N SER A 218 -15.34 -28.64 -15.56
CA SER A 218 -14.14 -28.05 -16.16
C SER A 218 -14.19 -26.51 -16.24
N ILE A 219 -15.35 -25.94 -16.56
CA ILE A 219 -15.54 -24.48 -16.68
C ILE A 219 -15.59 -23.82 -15.33
N PHE A 220 -16.34 -24.43 -14.40
CA PHE A 220 -16.38 -23.96 -13.03
C PHE A 220 -14.96 -23.94 -12.42
N ASN A 221 -14.15 -24.96 -12.73
CA ASN A 221 -12.75 -25.02 -12.35
C ASN A 221 -11.93 -23.88 -12.99
N LYS A 222 -12.07 -23.60 -14.30
CA LYS A 222 -11.36 -22.47 -14.95
C LYS A 222 -11.72 -21.12 -14.33
N CYS A 223 -13.01 -20.87 -14.07
CA CYS A 223 -13.47 -19.64 -13.43
C CYS A 223 -12.91 -19.47 -12.01
N ILE A 224 -12.96 -20.54 -11.21
CA ILE A 224 -12.41 -20.54 -9.85
C ILE A 224 -10.91 -20.33 -9.90
N LEU A 225 -10.19 -21.00 -10.79
CA LEU A 225 -8.74 -20.84 -10.92
C LEU A 225 -8.35 -19.43 -11.34
N ALA A 226 -9.07 -18.83 -12.29
CA ALA A 226 -8.85 -17.44 -12.66
C ALA A 226 -9.06 -16.49 -11.47
N LEU A 227 -10.15 -16.68 -10.72
CA LEU A 227 -10.49 -15.87 -9.54
C LEU A 227 -9.48 -16.06 -8.40
N VAL A 228 -9.21 -17.31 -8.02
CA VAL A 228 -8.24 -17.67 -6.97
C VAL A 228 -6.85 -17.19 -7.35
N GLY A 229 -6.49 -17.27 -8.63
CA GLY A 229 -5.19 -16.81 -9.07
C GLY A 229 -5.01 -15.31 -9.13
N GLY A 230 -6.09 -14.59 -9.44
CA GLY A 230 -6.14 -13.14 -9.22
C GLY A 230 -6.02 -12.79 -7.73
N PHE A 231 -6.79 -13.48 -6.88
CA PHE A 231 -6.84 -13.22 -5.43
C PHE A 231 -5.53 -13.54 -4.70
N SER A 232 -4.83 -14.59 -5.14
CA SER A 232 -3.68 -15.17 -4.45
C SER A 232 -2.41 -15.13 -5.31
N SER A 233 -2.18 -13.99 -5.98
CA SER A 233 -1.04 -13.79 -6.88
C SER A 233 0.30 -14.11 -6.20
N ASP A 234 0.46 -13.71 -4.93
CA ASP A 234 1.67 -13.95 -4.14
C ASP A 234 1.91 -15.46 -3.90
N ALA A 235 0.85 -16.23 -3.64
CA ALA A 235 0.95 -17.67 -3.43
C ALA A 235 1.28 -18.39 -4.74
N ILE A 236 0.66 -18.00 -5.86
CA ILE A 236 0.95 -18.58 -7.17
C ILE A 236 2.38 -18.29 -7.58
N PHE A 237 2.83 -17.04 -7.45
CA PHE A 237 4.22 -16.68 -7.72
C PHE A 237 5.18 -17.52 -6.86
N SER A 238 4.85 -17.73 -5.58
CA SER A 238 5.66 -18.57 -4.69
C SER A 238 5.70 -20.04 -5.14
N ILE A 239 4.58 -20.59 -5.64
CA ILE A 239 4.53 -21.95 -6.19
C ILE A 239 5.39 -22.06 -7.46
N LEU A 240 5.23 -21.14 -8.41
CA LEU A 240 6.03 -21.12 -9.65
C LEU A 240 7.52 -20.98 -9.34
N LYS A 241 7.87 -20.05 -8.44
CA LYS A 241 9.24 -19.88 -7.97
C LYS A 241 9.77 -21.18 -7.34
N GLY A 242 8.96 -21.83 -6.51
CA GLY A 242 9.31 -23.13 -5.93
C GLY A 242 9.59 -24.21 -6.98
N ILE A 243 8.81 -24.27 -8.07
CA ILE A 243 9.05 -25.19 -9.19
C ILE A 243 10.36 -24.84 -9.90
N VAL A 244 10.57 -23.56 -10.23
CA VAL A 244 11.79 -23.08 -10.88
C VAL A 244 13.03 -23.38 -10.04
N ASP A 245 12.97 -23.15 -8.73
CA ASP A 245 14.09 -23.40 -7.82
C ASP A 245 14.38 -24.92 -7.67
N LYS A 246 13.34 -25.77 -7.72
CA LYS A 246 13.51 -27.24 -7.81
C LYS A 246 14.18 -27.65 -9.13
N ILE A 247 13.74 -27.11 -10.26
CA ILE A 247 14.35 -27.38 -11.57
C ILE A 247 15.82 -26.92 -11.58
N LYS A 248 16.12 -25.73 -11.06
CA LYS A 248 17.50 -25.24 -10.91
C LYS A 248 18.34 -26.17 -10.06
N THR A 249 17.79 -26.67 -8.95
CA THR A 249 18.48 -27.64 -8.09
C THR A 249 18.81 -28.92 -8.87
N ILE A 250 17.86 -29.50 -9.60
CA ILE A 250 18.08 -30.71 -10.41
C ILE A 250 19.13 -30.48 -11.51
N LEU A 251 19.06 -29.35 -12.22
CA LEU A 251 20.00 -29.01 -13.29
C LEU A 251 21.42 -28.73 -12.77
N THR A 252 21.54 -28.17 -11.57
CA THR A 252 22.84 -27.87 -10.95
C THR A 252 23.47 -29.13 -10.36
N VAL A 253 22.67 -30.05 -9.82
CA VAL A 253 23.14 -31.36 -9.32
C VAL A 253 23.68 -32.25 -10.46
N LYS A 254 23.22 -32.06 -11.71
CA LYS A 254 23.67 -32.84 -12.88
C LYS A 254 24.99 -32.35 -13.52
N LYS A 255 25.72 -31.45 -12.86
CA LYS A 255 27.09 -31.04 -13.25
C LYS A 255 28.15 -31.87 -12.48
N PHE A 256 28.15 -33.19 -12.62
CA PHE A 256 29.28 -34.06 -12.27
C PHE A 256 29.27 -35.29 -13.18
#